data_AF-A0A9E2ZCM4-F1
#
_entry.id   AF-A0A9E2ZCM4-F1
#
_cell.length_a   1.000
_cell.length_b   1.000
_cell.length_c   1.000
_cell.angle_alpha   90.00
_cell.angle_beta   90.00
_cell.angle_gamma   90.00
#
_symmetry.space_group_name_H-M   'P 1'
#
loop_
_entity.id
_entity.type
_entity.pdbx_description
1 polymer ?
#
loop_
_entity_poly.entity_id
_entity_poly.type
_entity_poly.pdbx_seq_one_letter_code
_entity_poly.pdbx_strand_id
1 'polypeptide(L)'
;GAYHGHVDGLLAEAGSGLATQGIPSSPGVPEAAAGATVVIPWNNREALIEASERHELAAILAEPVPANMGVVPPEEGFLELLRQRADANGALLIFDEVITGFRVGRGGAQERFRVIPDLTILGKVIGGGLPAAAYGGPRSLMEQVAPAGEVYQAGTLSGNPLAVAGALATLARLDRRAYARLADITDALADGLAREAQAAGVAVQVQGVPGLLTPFFSDSPVRRYADARACDLEAYGAWCRELLARGVYPPASQFEAWFPSLAHSDEDIERTVEAAGAAFRAVA
;
A
#
# COMPACT_ATOMS: atom_id res chain seq x y z
N GLY A 1 4.84 2.08 -9.07
CA GLY A 1 3.67 2.56 -8.31
C GLY A 1 3.67 1.90 -6.95
N ALA A 2 3.57 0.56 -6.91
CA ALA A 2 3.84 -0.20 -5.71
C ALA A 2 5.31 -0.10 -5.27
N TYR A 3 5.58 -0.32 -3.98
CA TYR A 3 6.93 -0.38 -3.40
C TYR A 3 7.04 -1.56 -2.43
N HIS A 4 8.06 -2.39 -2.66
CA HIS A 4 8.27 -3.67 -1.97
C HIS A 4 9.63 -3.74 -1.26
N GLY A 5 10.18 -2.57 -0.90
CA GLY A 5 11.56 -2.44 -0.44
C GLY A 5 12.53 -2.14 -1.59
N HIS A 6 13.81 -2.15 -1.25
CA HIS A 6 14.91 -1.67 -2.09
C HIS A 6 15.91 -2.76 -2.50
N VAL A 7 15.44 -3.99 -2.72
CA VAL A 7 16.26 -5.05 -3.30
C VAL A 7 16.38 -4.83 -4.81
N ASP A 8 17.58 -5.02 -5.37
CA ASP A 8 17.96 -4.67 -6.74
C ASP A 8 16.92 -5.06 -7.80
N GLY A 9 16.42 -6.29 -7.77
CA GLY A 9 15.44 -6.77 -8.76
C GLY A 9 14.11 -6.01 -8.72
N LEU A 10 13.72 -5.46 -7.56
CA LEU A 10 12.47 -4.70 -7.41
C LEU A 10 12.66 -3.20 -7.70
N LEU A 11 13.90 -2.73 -7.81
CA LEU A 11 14.24 -1.38 -8.27
C LEU A 11 14.26 -1.32 -9.81
N ALA A 12 13.10 -1.67 -10.39
CA ALA A 12 12.89 -1.76 -11.82
C ALA A 12 11.73 -0.86 -12.26
N GLU A 13 11.87 -0.24 -13.43
CA GLU A 13 10.82 0.49 -14.14
C GLU A 13 10.43 -0.25 -15.42
N ALA A 14 9.20 -0.02 -15.90
CA ALA A 14 8.76 -0.60 -17.17
C ALA A 14 9.62 -0.09 -18.34
N GLY A 15 10.09 -1.00 -19.19
CA GLY A 15 10.79 -0.66 -20.42
C GLY A 15 9.93 0.11 -21.42
N SER A 16 10.57 0.72 -22.42
CA SER A 16 9.87 1.51 -23.45
C SER A 16 9.06 0.63 -24.40
N GLY A 17 7.79 0.99 -24.66
CA GLY A 17 6.94 0.35 -25.66
C GLY A 17 6.35 -0.99 -25.19
N LEU A 18 6.42 -2.02 -26.03
CA LEU A 18 5.99 -3.39 -25.69
C LEU A 18 7.03 -4.17 -24.86
N ALA A 19 8.14 -3.55 -24.47
CA ALA A 19 9.15 -4.17 -23.63
C ALA A 19 8.69 -4.12 -22.16
N THR A 20 8.04 -5.17 -21.68
CA THR A 20 7.63 -5.28 -20.26
C THR A 20 8.78 -5.70 -19.34
N GLN A 21 9.98 -5.94 -19.88
CA GLN A 21 11.20 -6.19 -19.10
C GLN A 21 11.63 -4.92 -18.35
N GLY A 22 12.04 -5.11 -17.10
CA GLY A 22 12.47 -4.06 -16.22
C GLY A 22 13.79 -3.44 -16.63
N ILE A 23 13.89 -2.11 -16.52
CA ILE A 23 15.16 -1.38 -16.57
C ILE A 23 15.51 -0.87 -15.17
N PRO A 24 16.80 -0.75 -14.81
CA PRO A 24 17.19 -0.22 -13.51
C PRO A 24 16.59 1.16 -13.23
N SER A 25 15.90 1.32 -12.09
CA SER A 25 15.32 2.60 -11.66
C SER A 25 16.24 3.39 -10.73
N SER A 26 17.36 2.81 -10.31
CA SER A 26 18.33 3.41 -9.40
C SER A 26 19.76 3.16 -9.88
N PRO A 27 20.67 4.16 -9.78
CA PRO A 27 22.10 3.93 -9.97
C PRO A 27 22.61 2.81 -9.05
N GLY A 28 23.51 1.99 -9.59
CA GLY A 28 24.13 0.86 -8.86
C GLY A 28 23.40 -0.48 -9.03
N VAL A 29 22.18 -0.50 -9.56
CA VAL A 29 21.45 -1.74 -9.87
C VAL A 29 21.92 -2.31 -11.22
N PRO A 30 22.40 -3.56 -11.28
CA PRO A 30 22.78 -4.18 -12.56
C PRO A 30 21.56 -4.39 -13.47
N GLU A 31 21.73 -4.18 -14.79
CA GLU A 31 20.68 -4.43 -15.79
C GLU A 31 20.12 -5.86 -15.71
N ALA A 32 20.98 -6.84 -15.44
CA ALA A 32 20.56 -8.24 -15.29
C ALA A 32 19.62 -8.47 -14.10
N ALA A 33 19.74 -7.67 -13.02
CA ALA A 33 18.85 -7.77 -11.87
C ALA A 33 17.47 -7.18 -12.18
N ALA A 34 17.43 -5.98 -12.77
CA ALA A 34 16.17 -5.33 -13.15
C ALA A 34 15.45 -6.04 -14.31
N GLY A 35 16.20 -6.56 -15.28
CA GLY A 35 15.66 -7.26 -16.46
C GLY A 35 14.95 -8.57 -16.15
N ALA A 36 15.16 -9.13 -14.95
CA ALA A 36 14.43 -10.30 -14.44
C ALA A 36 13.03 -9.95 -13.89
N THR A 37 12.69 -8.66 -13.80
CA THR A 37 11.41 -8.18 -13.28
C THR A 37 10.52 -7.68 -14.40
N VAL A 38 9.26 -8.10 -14.38
CA VAL A 38 8.23 -7.62 -15.30
C VAL A 38 7.35 -6.62 -14.57
N VAL A 39 7.29 -5.38 -15.06
CA VAL A 39 6.52 -4.30 -14.42
C VAL A 39 5.27 -4.00 -15.24
N ILE A 40 4.10 -4.06 -14.60
CA ILE A 40 2.81 -3.72 -15.21
C ILE A 40 2.11 -2.58 -14.47
N PRO A 41 1.26 -1.78 -15.14
CA PRO A 41 0.44 -0.79 -14.46
C PRO A 41 -0.62 -1.44 -13.54
N TRP A 42 -0.78 -0.91 -12.34
CA TRP A 42 -1.85 -1.32 -11.42
C TRP A 42 -3.24 -1.13 -12.04
N ASN A 43 -4.18 -2.03 -11.74
CA ASN A 43 -5.53 -2.10 -12.30
C ASN A 43 -5.61 -2.24 -13.85
N ASN A 44 -4.52 -2.55 -14.54
CA ASN A 44 -4.53 -2.81 -15.98
C ASN A 44 -4.65 -4.31 -16.26
N ARG A 45 -5.86 -4.76 -16.63
CA ARG A 45 -6.18 -6.17 -16.86
C ARG A 45 -5.48 -6.72 -18.09
N GLU A 46 -5.49 -5.94 -19.16
CA GLU A 46 -4.91 -6.31 -20.44
C GLU A 46 -3.40 -6.53 -20.30
N ALA A 47 -2.70 -5.61 -19.64
CA ALA A 47 -1.26 -5.71 -19.39
C ALA A 47 -0.90 -6.92 -18.52
N LEU A 48 -1.72 -7.23 -17.50
CA LEU A 48 -1.54 -8.42 -16.66
C LEU A 48 -1.70 -9.72 -17.47
N ILE A 49 -2.75 -9.80 -18.30
CA ILE A 49 -2.98 -10.96 -19.16
C ILE A 49 -1.82 -11.12 -20.13
N GLU A 50 -1.45 -10.07 -20.88
CA GLU A 50 -0.35 -10.11 -21.84
C GLU A 50 0.97 -10.53 -21.18
N ALA A 51 1.32 -9.92 -20.05
CA ALA A 51 2.56 -10.24 -19.34
C ALA A 51 2.62 -11.70 -18.87
N SER A 52 1.53 -12.21 -18.30
CA SER A 52 1.45 -13.60 -17.80
C SER A 52 1.29 -14.65 -18.90
N GLU A 53 0.98 -14.27 -20.14
CA GLU A 53 0.99 -15.18 -21.30
C GLU A 53 2.35 -15.21 -21.99
N ARG A 54 3.05 -14.08 -21.96
CA ARG A 54 4.34 -13.90 -22.63
C ARG A 54 5.51 -14.44 -21.83
N HIS A 55 5.43 -14.42 -20.51
CA HIS A 55 6.55 -14.73 -19.62
C HIS A 55 6.22 -15.91 -18.70
N GLU A 56 7.23 -16.73 -18.43
CA GLU A 56 7.19 -17.72 -17.35
C GLU A 56 7.58 -17.02 -16.05
N LEU A 57 6.60 -16.78 -15.16
CA LEU A 57 6.78 -15.99 -13.95
C LEU A 57 7.00 -16.92 -12.76
N ALA A 58 8.01 -16.64 -11.94
CA ALA A 58 8.15 -17.32 -10.65
C ALA A 58 7.06 -16.86 -9.66
N ALA A 59 6.71 -15.57 -9.70
CA ALA A 59 5.71 -14.98 -8.82
C ALA A 59 5.06 -13.74 -9.44
N ILE A 60 3.84 -13.46 -9.00
CA ILE A 60 3.14 -12.18 -9.15
C ILE A 60 3.11 -11.51 -7.78
N LEU A 61 3.85 -10.42 -7.62
CA LEU A 61 3.96 -9.65 -6.37
C LEU A 61 3.12 -8.38 -6.45
N ALA A 62 2.28 -8.12 -5.45
CA ALA A 62 1.43 -6.95 -5.40
C ALA A 62 1.15 -6.46 -3.98
N GLU A 63 1.05 -5.14 -3.80
CA GLU A 63 0.29 -4.59 -2.67
C GLU A 63 -1.20 -4.80 -2.99
N PRO A 64 -1.98 -5.54 -2.17
CA PRO A 64 -3.41 -5.78 -2.47
C PRO A 64 -4.26 -4.52 -2.34
N VAL A 65 -3.78 -3.51 -1.60
CA VAL A 65 -4.21 -2.11 -1.66
C VAL A 65 -2.95 -1.26 -1.70
N PRO A 66 -2.51 -0.80 -2.89
CA PRO A 66 -1.36 0.08 -2.99
C PRO A 66 -1.53 1.34 -2.14
N ALA A 67 -0.48 1.68 -1.40
CA ALA A 67 -0.42 2.84 -0.53
C ALA A 67 0.85 3.69 -0.71
N ASN A 68 1.79 3.24 -1.56
CA ASN A 68 2.99 3.99 -1.97
C ASN A 68 2.79 4.81 -3.27
N MET A 69 1.55 4.89 -3.76
CA MET A 69 1.13 5.81 -4.82
C MET A 69 -0.09 6.63 -4.42
N GLY A 70 -0.22 6.88 -3.11
CA GLY A 70 -1.47 7.13 -2.43
C GLY A 70 -2.31 5.86 -2.37
N VAL A 71 -3.45 5.92 -1.67
CA VAL A 71 -4.36 4.79 -1.54
C VAL A 71 -5.16 4.62 -2.83
N VAL A 72 -4.82 3.59 -3.62
CA VAL A 72 -5.49 3.26 -4.89
C VAL A 72 -6.04 1.83 -4.81
N PRO A 73 -7.27 1.63 -4.29
CA PRO A 73 -7.85 0.29 -4.12
C PRO A 73 -7.91 -0.52 -5.44
N PRO A 74 -7.93 -1.86 -5.37
CA PRO A 74 -8.12 -2.69 -6.55
C PRO A 74 -9.51 -2.44 -7.13
N GLU A 75 -9.60 -2.42 -8.46
CA GLU A 75 -10.91 -2.47 -9.12
C GLU A 75 -11.58 -3.83 -8.89
N GLU A 76 -12.91 -3.85 -8.94
CA GLU A 76 -13.70 -5.07 -8.72
C GLU A 76 -13.23 -6.21 -9.63
N GLY A 77 -12.82 -7.35 -9.05
CA GLY A 77 -12.33 -8.48 -9.84
C GLY A 77 -10.85 -8.39 -10.26
N PHE A 78 -10.09 -7.38 -9.85
CA PHE A 78 -8.66 -7.27 -10.22
C PHE A 78 -7.78 -8.22 -9.40
N LEU A 79 -8.02 -8.36 -8.09
CA LEU A 79 -7.26 -9.30 -7.25
C LEU A 79 -7.57 -10.76 -7.62
N GLU A 80 -8.82 -11.06 -7.96
CA GLU A 80 -9.25 -12.36 -8.47
C GLU A 80 -8.55 -12.69 -9.79
N LEU A 81 -8.39 -11.68 -10.67
CA LEU A 81 -7.62 -11.84 -11.89
C LEU A 81 -6.14 -12.12 -11.60
N LEU A 82 -5.51 -11.44 -10.63
CA LEU A 82 -4.13 -11.76 -10.22
C LEU A 82 -3.99 -13.23 -9.79
N ARG A 83 -4.92 -13.72 -8.97
CA ARG A 83 -4.96 -15.13 -8.54
C ARG A 83 -5.10 -16.08 -9.74
N GLN A 84 -6.07 -15.82 -10.61
CA GLN A 84 -6.29 -16.62 -11.81
C GLN A 84 -5.05 -16.67 -12.70
N ARG A 85 -4.39 -15.53 -12.91
CA ARG A 85 -3.21 -15.45 -13.77
C ARG A 85 -1.98 -16.10 -13.13
N ALA A 86 -1.82 -16.01 -11.81
CA ALA A 86 -0.79 -16.75 -11.09
C ALA A 86 -0.98 -18.28 -11.27
N ASP A 87 -2.20 -18.77 -11.07
CA ASP A 87 -2.53 -20.20 -11.23
C ASP A 87 -2.28 -20.69 -12.66
N ALA A 88 -2.73 -19.92 -13.66
CA ALA A 88 -2.57 -20.25 -15.07
C ALA A 88 -1.09 -20.25 -15.52
N ASN A 89 -0.25 -19.44 -14.87
CA ASN A 89 1.18 -19.36 -15.16
C ASN A 89 2.00 -20.39 -14.38
N GLY A 90 1.43 -21.00 -13.32
CA GLY A 90 2.19 -21.81 -12.35
C GLY A 90 3.03 -20.97 -11.40
N ALA A 91 2.76 -19.66 -11.31
CA ALA A 91 3.47 -18.69 -10.49
C ALA A 91 2.85 -18.60 -9.08
N LEU A 92 3.65 -18.16 -8.11
CA LEU A 92 3.13 -17.82 -6.79
C LEU A 92 2.45 -16.45 -6.80
N LEU A 93 1.24 -16.32 -6.24
CA LEU A 93 0.70 -15.02 -5.89
C LEU A 93 1.25 -14.59 -4.53
N ILE A 94 1.89 -13.42 -4.48
CA ILE A 94 2.45 -12.85 -3.26
C ILE A 94 1.76 -11.53 -2.97
N PHE A 95 1.10 -11.44 -1.81
CA PHE A 95 0.61 -10.16 -1.31
C PHE A 95 1.63 -9.53 -0.36
N ASP A 96 2.08 -8.35 -0.73
CA ASP A 96 2.76 -7.45 0.17
C ASP A 96 1.74 -6.73 1.06
N GLU A 97 1.51 -7.31 2.23
CA GLU A 97 0.65 -6.77 3.27
C GLU A 97 1.44 -6.04 4.35
N VAL A 98 2.62 -5.51 4.03
CA VAL A 98 3.39 -4.69 4.99
C VAL A 98 2.59 -3.47 5.45
N ILE A 99 1.75 -2.88 4.59
CA ILE A 99 0.85 -1.76 4.94
C ILE A 99 -0.55 -2.26 5.36
N THR A 100 -1.14 -3.17 4.59
CA THR A 100 -2.54 -3.57 4.77
C THR A 100 -2.74 -4.59 5.90
N GLY A 101 -1.72 -5.40 6.19
CA GLY A 101 -1.74 -6.46 7.18
C GLY A 101 -2.07 -5.93 8.57
N PHE A 102 -3.08 -6.54 9.22
CA PHE A 102 -3.64 -6.12 10.50
C PHE A 102 -4.18 -4.68 10.56
N ARG A 103 -4.26 -3.96 9.43
CA ARG A 103 -4.76 -2.58 9.35
C ARG A 103 -6.17 -2.53 8.74
N VAL A 104 -6.31 -3.03 7.51
CA VAL A 104 -7.59 -2.97 6.77
C VAL A 104 -8.61 -4.02 7.21
N GLY A 105 -8.17 -4.89 8.13
CA GLY A 105 -8.91 -5.98 8.75
C GLY A 105 -7.95 -6.84 9.60
N ARG A 106 -8.50 -7.76 10.40
CA ARG A 106 -7.69 -8.65 11.25
C ARG A 106 -6.80 -9.56 10.43
N GLY A 107 -7.34 -10.18 9.38
CA GLY A 107 -6.61 -10.96 8.40
C GLY A 107 -6.16 -10.15 7.19
N GLY A 108 -6.01 -8.82 7.32
CA GLY A 108 -5.51 -7.97 6.23
C GLY A 108 -6.45 -7.83 5.04
N ALA A 109 -5.89 -7.44 3.90
CA ALA A 109 -6.59 -7.26 2.64
C ALA A 109 -7.04 -8.59 2.05
N GLN A 110 -6.26 -9.67 2.21
CA GLN A 110 -6.67 -11.01 1.74
C GLN A 110 -8.02 -11.47 2.35
N GLU A 111 -8.25 -11.24 3.65
CA GLU A 111 -9.55 -11.52 4.28
C GLU A 111 -10.63 -10.57 3.74
N ARG A 112 -10.30 -9.28 3.62
CA ARG A 112 -11.24 -8.23 3.19
C ARG A 112 -11.78 -8.47 1.78
N PHE A 113 -10.90 -8.79 0.84
CA PHE A 113 -11.22 -9.01 -0.57
C PHE A 113 -11.46 -10.48 -0.90
N ARG A 114 -11.27 -11.39 0.07
CA ARG A 114 -11.48 -12.84 -0.09
C ARG A 114 -10.64 -13.46 -1.21
N VAL A 115 -9.43 -12.94 -1.40
CA VAL A 115 -8.43 -13.49 -2.32
C VAL A 115 -7.24 -13.96 -1.52
N ILE A 116 -6.93 -15.25 -1.60
CA ILE A 116 -5.86 -15.89 -0.82
C ILE A 116 -4.59 -15.96 -1.67
N PRO A 117 -3.48 -15.30 -1.26
CA PRO A 117 -2.19 -15.45 -1.91
C PRO A 117 -1.50 -16.75 -1.48
N ASP A 118 -0.48 -17.18 -2.22
CA ASP A 118 0.40 -18.28 -1.81
C ASP A 118 1.35 -17.83 -0.70
N LEU A 119 1.82 -16.58 -0.75
CA LEU A 119 2.66 -15.97 0.27
C LEU A 119 2.14 -14.59 0.68
N THR A 120 2.25 -14.27 1.95
CA THR A 120 1.98 -12.94 2.50
C THR A 120 3.25 -12.38 3.12
N ILE A 121 3.58 -11.13 2.81
CA ILE A 121 4.65 -10.37 3.46
C ILE A 121 4.00 -9.42 4.47
N LEU A 122 4.55 -9.33 5.67
CA LEU A 122 4.03 -8.53 6.78
C LEU A 122 5.15 -7.67 7.37
N GLY A 123 4.77 -6.49 7.86
CA GLY A 123 5.65 -5.55 8.54
C GLY A 123 4.81 -4.54 9.33
N LYS A 124 5.41 -3.39 9.65
CA LYS A 124 4.75 -2.24 10.30
C LYS A 124 3.95 -2.64 11.56
N VAL A 125 2.64 -2.86 11.44
CA VAL A 125 1.75 -3.21 12.56
C VAL A 125 2.23 -4.45 13.31
N ILE A 126 2.77 -5.45 12.60
CA ILE A 126 3.28 -6.68 13.22
C ILE A 126 4.50 -6.43 14.12
N GLY A 127 5.15 -5.27 14.04
CA GLY A 127 6.26 -4.90 14.93
C GLY A 127 5.86 -4.08 16.15
N GLY A 128 4.60 -3.60 16.22
CA GLY A 128 4.15 -2.76 17.33
C GLY A 128 4.99 -1.50 17.54
N GLY A 129 5.52 -0.91 16.46
CA GLY A 129 6.41 0.25 16.50
C GLY A 129 7.91 -0.08 16.52
N LEU A 130 8.27 -1.37 16.59
CA LEU A 130 9.65 -1.85 16.51
C LEU A 130 9.95 -2.48 15.15
N PRO A 131 11.23 -2.58 14.73
CA PRO A 131 11.60 -3.30 13.51
C PRO A 131 11.24 -4.78 13.60
N ALA A 132 10.19 -5.17 12.89
CA ALA A 132 9.81 -6.55 12.65
C ALA A 132 9.15 -6.69 11.29
N ALA A 133 9.43 -7.80 10.65
CA ALA A 133 8.78 -8.25 9.43
C ALA A 133 8.62 -9.76 9.48
N ALA A 134 7.70 -10.28 8.67
CA ALA A 134 7.51 -11.71 8.48
C ALA A 134 7.10 -11.96 7.03
N TYR A 135 7.36 -13.16 6.55
CA TYR A 135 6.69 -13.71 5.38
C TYR A 135 6.16 -15.10 5.75
N GLY A 136 5.04 -15.49 5.15
CA GLY A 136 4.39 -16.74 5.49
C GLY A 136 3.46 -17.25 4.41
N GLY A 137 3.19 -18.54 4.44
CA GLY A 137 2.27 -19.21 3.52
C GLY A 137 2.09 -20.69 3.90
N PRO A 138 1.62 -21.53 2.97
CA PRO A 138 1.48 -22.96 3.19
C PRO A 138 2.77 -23.62 3.66
N ARG A 139 2.62 -24.64 4.52
CA ARG A 139 3.74 -25.42 5.06
C ARG A 139 4.70 -25.92 3.98
N SER A 140 4.17 -26.41 2.86
CA SER A 140 4.96 -26.96 1.75
C SER A 140 5.91 -25.93 1.09
N LEU A 141 5.58 -24.63 1.17
CA LEU A 141 6.48 -23.56 0.74
C LEU A 141 7.44 -23.16 1.86
N MET A 142 6.95 -23.04 3.09
CA MET A 142 7.77 -22.60 4.23
C MET A 142 8.83 -23.64 4.64
N GLU A 143 8.59 -24.94 4.41
CA GLU A 143 9.57 -26.00 4.64
C GLU A 143 10.73 -25.99 3.61
N GLN A 144 10.65 -25.16 2.56
CA GLN A 144 11.79 -24.94 1.66
C GLN A 144 12.82 -23.94 2.23
N VAL A 145 12.46 -23.16 3.24
CA VAL A 145 13.35 -22.17 3.87
C VAL A 145 14.32 -22.88 4.82
N ALA A 146 15.60 -22.49 4.78
CA ALA A 146 16.60 -23.00 5.71
C ALA A 146 16.20 -22.71 7.18
N PRO A 147 16.44 -23.63 8.13
CA PRO A 147 17.18 -24.89 7.98
C PRO A 147 16.34 -26.09 7.53
N ALA A 148 15.04 -25.94 7.27
CA ALA A 148 14.17 -27.05 6.85
C ALA A 148 14.40 -27.44 5.38
N GLY A 149 14.73 -26.47 4.53
CA GLY A 149 15.06 -26.67 3.13
C GLY A 149 16.28 -25.86 2.67
N GLU A 150 16.41 -25.68 1.35
CA GLU A 150 17.62 -25.15 0.71
C GLU A 150 17.58 -23.63 0.46
N VAL A 151 16.42 -22.98 0.56
CA VAL A 151 16.29 -21.53 0.34
C VAL A 151 16.83 -20.78 1.55
N TYR A 152 18.01 -20.18 1.40
CA TYR A 152 18.70 -19.54 2.52
C TYR A 152 18.06 -18.18 2.89
N GLN A 153 17.63 -18.07 4.14
CA GLN A 153 17.28 -16.82 4.78
C GLN A 153 17.76 -16.84 6.22
N ALA A 154 18.43 -15.78 6.65
CA ALA A 154 18.83 -15.60 8.03
C ALA A 154 18.83 -14.10 8.38
N GLY A 155 18.71 -13.78 9.66
CA GLY A 155 18.93 -12.43 10.16
C GLY A 155 19.19 -12.43 11.65
N THR A 156 20.31 -11.85 12.07
CA THR A 156 20.82 -11.88 13.46
C THR A 156 19.80 -11.41 14.50
N LEU A 157 18.93 -10.46 14.14
CA LEU A 157 17.93 -9.87 15.03
C LEU A 157 16.50 -10.34 14.73
N SER A 158 16.33 -11.31 13.83
CA SER A 158 15.02 -11.87 13.50
C SER A 158 14.42 -12.53 14.73
N GLY A 159 13.15 -12.22 15.03
CA GLY A 159 12.48 -12.76 16.21
C GLY A 159 13.01 -12.24 17.55
N ASN A 160 13.69 -11.09 17.59
CA ASN A 160 14.16 -10.52 18.85
C ASN A 160 12.98 -10.30 19.84
N PRO A 161 13.19 -10.59 21.14
CA PRO A 161 12.10 -10.65 22.11
C PRO A 161 11.39 -9.31 22.34
N LEU A 162 12.09 -8.19 22.16
CA LEU A 162 11.50 -6.86 22.31
C LEU A 162 10.45 -6.61 21.21
N ALA A 163 10.81 -6.87 19.96
CA ALA A 163 9.89 -6.74 18.83
C ALA A 163 8.70 -7.72 18.93
N VAL A 164 8.96 -8.98 19.34
CA VAL A 164 7.89 -9.97 19.56
C VAL A 164 6.93 -9.54 20.68
N ALA A 165 7.44 -8.98 21.78
CA ALA A 165 6.59 -8.45 22.85
C ALA A 165 5.71 -7.28 22.37
N GLY A 166 6.29 -6.32 21.62
CA GLY A 166 5.54 -5.22 21.02
C GLY A 166 4.47 -5.68 20.03
N ALA A 167 4.81 -6.68 19.21
CA ALA A 167 3.89 -7.34 18.28
C ALA A 167 2.68 -7.93 19.00
N LEU A 168 2.92 -8.81 19.99
CA LEU A 168 1.86 -9.49 20.74
C LEU A 168 0.96 -8.49 21.47
N ALA A 169 1.53 -7.48 22.12
CA ALA A 169 0.77 -6.44 22.80
C ALA A 169 -0.11 -5.62 21.84
N THR A 170 0.42 -5.30 20.66
CA THR A 170 -0.33 -4.57 19.61
C THR A 170 -1.48 -5.42 19.07
N LEU A 171 -1.19 -6.65 18.63
CA LEU A 171 -2.18 -7.55 18.04
C LEU A 171 -3.29 -7.95 19.02
N ALA A 172 -2.98 -8.05 20.32
CA ALA A 172 -3.97 -8.31 21.36
C ALA A 172 -5.02 -7.18 21.49
N ARG A 173 -4.69 -5.94 21.11
CA ARG A 173 -5.59 -4.79 21.16
C ARG A 173 -6.44 -4.61 19.90
N LEU A 174 -6.11 -5.30 18.81
CA LEU A 174 -6.80 -5.21 17.54
C LEU A 174 -7.97 -6.22 17.47
N ASP A 175 -9.02 -5.91 18.23
CA ASP A 175 -10.26 -6.67 18.23
C ASP A 175 -11.29 -6.13 17.21
N ARG A 176 -12.47 -6.75 17.15
CA ARG A 176 -13.53 -6.34 16.22
C ARG A 176 -13.98 -4.89 16.42
N ARG A 177 -14.00 -4.39 17.66
CA ARG A 177 -14.41 -3.02 17.98
C ARG A 177 -13.36 -2.01 17.54
N ALA A 178 -12.08 -2.35 17.73
CA ALA A 178 -10.96 -1.57 17.21
C ALA A 178 -11.08 -1.39 15.69
N TYR A 179 -11.28 -2.47 14.93
CA TYR A 179 -11.44 -2.36 13.47
C TYR A 179 -12.66 -1.55 13.04
N ALA A 180 -13.80 -1.72 13.72
CA ALA A 180 -15.00 -0.92 13.46
C ALA A 180 -14.74 0.57 13.71
N ARG A 181 -14.15 0.91 14.88
CA ARG A 181 -13.80 2.31 15.20
C ARG A 181 -12.80 2.89 14.21
N LEU A 182 -11.80 2.11 13.77
CA LEU A 182 -10.84 2.58 12.78
C LEU A 182 -11.51 2.89 11.43
N ALA A 183 -12.49 2.09 11.03
CA ALA A 183 -13.32 2.37 9.85
C ALA A 183 -14.08 3.69 10.03
N ASP A 184 -14.80 3.86 11.14
CA ASP A 184 -15.55 5.10 11.43
C ASP A 184 -14.66 6.35 11.41
N ILE A 185 -13.46 6.27 12.00
CA ILE A 185 -12.48 7.38 11.97
C ILE A 185 -12.05 7.69 10.53
N THR A 186 -11.79 6.65 9.73
CA THR A 186 -11.33 6.80 8.35
C THR A 186 -12.41 7.44 7.50
N ASP A 187 -13.66 6.98 7.63
CA ASP A 187 -14.81 7.49 6.88
C ASP A 187 -15.10 8.95 7.27
N ALA A 188 -15.07 9.27 8.57
CA ALA A 188 -15.29 10.65 9.04
C ALA A 188 -14.22 11.63 8.53
N LEU A 189 -12.95 11.22 8.51
CA LEU A 189 -11.87 12.01 7.91
C LEU A 189 -12.06 12.15 6.40
N ALA A 190 -12.38 11.06 5.70
CA ALA A 190 -12.53 11.08 4.25
C ALA A 190 -13.69 12.00 3.80
N ASP A 191 -14.85 11.84 4.42
CA ASP A 191 -16.05 12.65 4.16
C ASP A 191 -15.83 14.12 4.53
N GLY A 192 -15.14 14.37 5.65
CA GLY A 192 -14.78 15.71 6.09
C GLY A 192 -13.86 16.44 5.11
N LEU A 193 -12.79 15.77 4.68
CA LEU A 193 -11.84 16.31 3.70
C LEU A 193 -12.51 16.59 2.35
N ALA A 194 -13.33 15.66 1.86
CA ALA A 194 -14.05 15.81 0.60
C ALA A 194 -15.03 17.00 0.65
N ARG A 195 -15.81 17.12 1.73
CA ARG A 195 -16.73 18.24 1.95
C ARG A 195 -16.02 19.59 1.99
N GLU A 196 -14.92 19.69 2.73
CA GLU A 196 -14.19 20.96 2.86
C GLU A 196 -13.49 21.37 1.55
N ALA A 197 -12.94 20.41 0.80
CA ALA A 197 -12.40 20.67 -0.53
C ALA A 197 -13.49 21.19 -1.49
N GLN A 198 -14.66 20.54 -1.50
CA GLN A 198 -15.80 20.99 -2.30
C GLN A 198 -16.26 22.40 -1.91
N ALA A 199 -16.36 22.70 -0.61
CA ALA A 199 -16.76 24.02 -0.12
C ALA A 199 -15.76 25.12 -0.49
N ALA A 200 -14.47 24.78 -0.58
CA ALA A 200 -13.41 25.68 -1.02
C ALA A 200 -13.26 25.78 -2.55
N GLY A 201 -13.99 24.96 -3.32
CA GLY A 201 -13.86 24.92 -4.78
C GLY A 201 -12.57 24.28 -5.29
N VAL A 202 -11.89 23.47 -4.46
CA VAL A 202 -10.63 22.79 -4.81
C VAL A 202 -10.95 21.37 -5.30
N ALA A 203 -10.43 21.01 -6.47
CA ALA A 203 -10.62 19.68 -7.05
C ALA A 203 -9.80 18.63 -6.28
N VAL A 204 -10.48 17.84 -5.44
CA VAL A 204 -9.87 16.77 -4.66
C VAL A 204 -10.72 15.50 -4.74
N GLN A 205 -10.08 14.36 -5.05
CA GLN A 205 -10.65 13.02 -4.89
C GLN A 205 -10.12 12.40 -3.60
N VAL A 206 -10.98 12.16 -2.61
CA VAL A 206 -10.58 11.45 -1.39
C VAL A 206 -10.91 9.98 -1.55
N GLN A 207 -9.89 9.13 -1.49
CA GLN A 207 -10.04 7.68 -1.61
C GLN A 207 -9.50 6.99 -0.37
N GLY A 208 -10.11 5.88 0.03
CA GLY A 208 -9.66 5.16 1.21
C GLY A 208 -10.26 3.77 1.36
N VAL A 209 -9.67 3.03 2.29
CA VAL A 209 -10.20 1.81 2.89
C VAL A 209 -9.99 1.93 4.40
N PRO A 210 -10.74 1.22 5.26
CA PRO A 210 -10.56 1.32 6.71
C PRO A 210 -9.09 1.32 7.14
N GLY A 211 -8.68 2.41 7.81
CA GLY A 211 -7.32 2.64 8.29
C GLY A 211 -6.36 3.31 7.30
N LEU A 212 -6.77 3.61 6.07
CA LEU A 212 -5.94 4.22 5.03
C LEU A 212 -6.78 5.19 4.17
N LEU A 213 -6.30 6.40 3.96
CA LEU A 213 -6.94 7.32 2.99
C LEU A 213 -5.92 8.21 2.31
N THR A 214 -6.25 8.78 1.16
CA THR A 214 -5.44 9.81 0.49
C THR A 214 -6.38 10.85 -0.14
N PRO A 215 -6.20 12.14 0.15
CA PRO A 215 -6.77 13.22 -0.65
C PRO A 215 -5.87 13.47 -1.88
N PHE A 216 -6.36 13.10 -3.06
CA PHE A 216 -5.70 13.36 -4.34
C PHE A 216 -6.14 14.69 -4.91
N PHE A 217 -5.21 15.60 -5.17
CA PHE A 217 -5.50 16.88 -5.82
C PHE A 217 -5.72 16.67 -7.32
N SER A 218 -6.94 16.24 -7.65
CA SER A 218 -7.36 15.86 -8.99
C SER A 218 -8.86 16.10 -9.17
N ASP A 219 -9.23 16.47 -10.39
CA ASP A 219 -10.62 16.56 -10.84
C ASP A 219 -11.17 15.21 -11.36
N SER A 220 -10.29 14.21 -11.48
CA SER A 220 -10.57 12.94 -12.13
C SER A 220 -10.29 11.75 -11.20
N PRO A 221 -11.03 10.63 -11.29
CA PRO A 221 -10.78 9.46 -10.46
C PRO A 221 -9.35 8.93 -10.61
N VAL A 222 -8.67 8.66 -9.49
CA VAL A 222 -7.31 8.10 -9.47
C VAL A 222 -7.38 6.59 -9.31
N ARG A 223 -7.23 5.84 -10.41
CA ARG A 223 -7.41 4.38 -10.49
C ARG A 223 -6.10 3.62 -10.69
N ARG A 224 -5.05 4.31 -11.13
CA ARG A 224 -3.72 3.74 -11.38
C ARG A 224 -2.61 4.77 -11.12
N TYR A 225 -1.37 4.33 -11.12
CA TYR A 225 -0.20 5.20 -10.84
C TYR A 225 -0.11 6.42 -11.76
N ALA A 226 -0.47 6.28 -13.04
CA ALA A 226 -0.47 7.38 -13.99
C ALA A 226 -1.41 8.52 -13.58
N ASP A 227 -2.57 8.19 -13.00
CA ASP A 227 -3.54 9.17 -12.55
C ASP A 227 -3.02 9.90 -11.29
N ALA A 228 -2.39 9.17 -10.36
CA ALA A 228 -1.76 9.76 -9.17
C ALA A 228 -0.62 10.72 -9.55
N ARG A 229 0.15 10.39 -10.59
CA ARG A 229 1.20 11.28 -11.13
C ARG A 229 0.66 12.51 -11.85
N ALA A 230 -0.58 12.47 -12.30
CA ALA A 230 -1.25 13.59 -12.96
C ALA A 230 -1.93 14.56 -11.98
N CYS A 231 -1.90 14.26 -10.67
CA CYS A 231 -2.40 15.16 -9.63
C CYS A 231 -1.59 16.46 -9.55
N ASP A 232 -2.20 17.52 -9.04
CA ASP A 232 -1.53 18.80 -8.78
C ASP A 232 -0.62 18.68 -7.54
N LEU A 233 0.64 18.32 -7.79
CA LEU A 233 1.64 18.11 -6.75
C LEU A 233 2.06 19.42 -6.04
N GLU A 234 1.98 20.55 -6.74
CA GLU A 234 2.33 21.86 -6.18
C GLU A 234 1.24 22.32 -5.21
N ALA A 235 -0.04 22.17 -5.60
CA ALA A 235 -1.18 22.45 -4.74
C ALA A 235 -1.20 21.53 -3.51
N TYR A 236 -0.95 20.23 -3.67
CA TYR A 236 -0.81 19.31 -2.52
C TYR A 236 0.31 19.78 -1.58
N GLY A 237 1.47 20.13 -2.12
CA GLY A 237 2.60 20.63 -1.34
C GLY A 237 2.31 21.93 -0.58
N ALA A 238 1.60 22.87 -1.22
CA ALA A 238 1.16 24.11 -0.58
C ALA A 238 0.16 23.85 0.55
N TRP A 239 -0.85 23.00 0.28
CA TRP A 239 -1.85 22.62 1.25
C TRP A 239 -1.25 21.91 2.46
N CYS A 240 -0.29 20.99 2.26
CA CYS A 240 0.41 20.32 3.36
C CYS A 240 1.17 21.29 4.28
N ARG A 241 1.77 22.35 3.72
CA ARG A 241 2.42 23.40 4.54
C ARG A 241 1.40 24.18 5.36
N GLU A 242 0.23 24.47 4.79
CA GLU A 242 -0.86 25.13 5.50
C GLU A 242 -1.44 24.26 6.62
N LEU A 243 -1.59 22.94 6.43
CA LEU A 243 -1.99 22.00 7.48
C LEU A 243 -0.97 21.98 8.62
N LEU A 244 0.32 21.89 8.26
CA LEU A 244 1.40 21.87 9.24
C LEU A 244 1.42 23.15 10.07
N ALA A 245 1.23 24.32 9.45
CA ALA A 245 1.11 25.60 10.15
C ALA A 245 -0.10 25.65 11.12
N ARG A 246 -1.10 24.80 10.90
CA ARG A 246 -2.31 24.64 11.75
C ARG A 246 -2.19 23.48 12.74
N GLY A 247 -1.01 22.86 12.85
CA GLY A 247 -0.73 21.81 13.82
C GLY A 247 -1.20 20.41 13.42
N VAL A 248 -1.54 20.19 12.14
CA VAL A 248 -1.82 18.86 11.59
C VAL A 248 -0.64 18.45 10.71
N TYR A 249 -0.08 17.27 10.95
CA TYR A 249 1.05 16.76 10.16
C TYR A 249 0.58 15.73 9.12
N PRO A 250 0.31 16.14 7.86
CA PRO A 250 -0.01 15.21 6.80
C PRO A 250 1.27 14.55 6.23
N PRO A 251 1.15 13.40 5.56
CA PRO A 251 2.21 12.88 4.71
C PRO A 251 2.69 13.93 3.71
N ALA A 252 3.99 14.21 3.69
CA ALA A 252 4.60 15.27 2.88
C ALA A 252 4.78 14.90 1.38
N SER A 253 3.99 13.95 0.88
CA SER A 253 3.98 13.48 -0.50
C SER A 253 2.57 13.08 -0.90
N GLN A 254 2.13 13.49 -2.11
CA GLN A 254 0.84 13.09 -2.69
C GLN A 254 0.75 11.57 -2.89
N PHE A 255 1.90 10.89 -2.95
CA PHE A 255 2.03 9.46 -3.17
C PHE A 255 2.01 8.64 -1.87
N GLU A 256 1.76 9.26 -0.72
CA GLU A 256 1.72 8.56 0.57
C GLU A 256 0.30 8.49 1.13
N ALA A 257 -0.03 7.34 1.72
CA ALA A 257 -1.27 7.16 2.45
C ALA A 257 -1.27 7.95 3.78
N TRP A 258 -2.43 8.45 4.17
CA TRP A 258 -2.71 8.88 5.53
C TRP A 258 -3.05 7.66 6.39
N PHE A 259 -2.58 7.66 7.64
CA PHE A 259 -2.73 6.54 8.57
C PHE A 259 -3.50 6.96 9.83
N PRO A 260 -4.85 6.99 9.80
CA PRO A 260 -5.63 7.14 11.01
C PRO A 260 -5.29 6.05 12.04
N SER A 261 -5.50 6.38 13.32
CA SER A 261 -5.21 5.47 14.43
C SER A 261 -6.34 5.47 15.45
N LEU A 262 -6.41 4.42 16.26
CA LEU A 262 -7.38 4.30 17.36
C LEU A 262 -7.21 5.35 18.45
N ALA A 263 -6.12 6.12 18.43
CA ALA A 263 -5.91 7.23 19.35
C ALA A 263 -6.64 8.51 18.91
N HIS A 264 -7.07 8.60 17.65
CA HIS A 264 -7.82 9.77 17.18
C HIS A 264 -9.21 9.78 17.84
N SER A 265 -9.41 10.77 18.69
CA SER A 265 -10.72 11.13 19.23
C SER A 265 -11.58 11.81 18.17
N ASP A 266 -12.87 11.98 18.45
CA ASP A 266 -13.75 12.74 17.56
C ASP A 266 -13.29 14.22 17.46
N GLU A 267 -12.75 14.78 18.56
CA GLU A 267 -12.16 16.12 18.57
C GLU A 267 -10.93 16.23 17.64
N ASP A 268 -10.06 15.20 17.60
CA ASP A 268 -8.90 15.19 16.70
C ASP A 268 -9.32 15.17 15.23
N ILE A 269 -10.41 14.45 14.92
CA ILE A 269 -11.00 14.39 13.57
C ILE A 269 -11.57 15.75 13.20
N GLU A 270 -12.40 16.34 14.06
CA GLU A 270 -13.01 17.66 13.83
C GLU A 270 -11.93 18.72 13.61
N ARG A 271 -10.93 18.80 14.49
CA ARG A 271 -9.80 19.74 14.36
C ARG A 271 -9.03 19.54 13.05
N THR A 272 -8.85 18.29 12.64
CA THR A 272 -8.15 17.96 11.38
C THR A 272 -8.95 18.42 10.17
N VAL A 273 -10.27 18.17 10.16
CA VAL A 273 -11.16 18.59 9.07
C VAL A 273 -11.26 20.11 8.99
N GLU A 274 -11.41 20.80 10.13
CA GLU A 274 -11.43 22.27 10.18
C GLU A 274 -10.12 22.89 9.67
N ALA A 275 -8.97 22.35 10.12
CA ALA A 275 -7.66 22.80 9.65
C ALA A 275 -7.47 22.55 8.15
N ALA A 276 -7.91 21.39 7.65
CA ALA A 276 -7.87 21.06 6.24
C ALA A 276 -8.72 22.01 5.40
N GLY A 277 -9.94 22.34 5.84
CA GLY A 277 -10.79 23.32 5.17
C GLY A 277 -10.20 24.72 5.14
N ALA A 278 -9.63 25.17 6.26
CA ALA A 278 -8.93 26.45 6.31
C ALA A 278 -7.69 26.47 5.41
N ALA A 279 -7.01 25.34 5.24
CA ALA A 279 -5.88 25.20 4.34
C ALA A 279 -6.32 25.18 2.87
N PHE A 280 -7.40 24.46 2.51
CA PHE A 280 -7.94 24.49 1.14
C PHE A 280 -8.28 25.92 0.70
N ARG A 281 -8.94 26.70 1.55
CA ARG A 281 -9.25 28.11 1.27
C ARG A 281 -8.02 29.01 1.15
N ALA A 282 -6.90 28.64 1.76
CA ALA A 282 -5.66 29.42 1.70
C ALA A 282 -4.86 29.15 0.41
N VAL A 283 -5.11 28.02 -0.26
CA VAL A 283 -4.40 27.60 -1.48
C VAL A 283 -5.27 27.61 -2.74
N ALA A 284 -6.58 27.89 -2.60
CA ALA A 284 -7.51 28.14 -3.69
C ALA A 284 -7.27 29.52 -4.33
#